data_AF-A0A3B8MEB0-F1
#
_entry.id   AF-A0A3B8MEB0-F1
#
_cell.length_a   1.000
_cell.length_b   1.000
_cell.length_c   1.000
_cell.angle_alpha   90.00
_cell.angle_beta   90.00
_cell.angle_gamma   90.00
#
_symmetry.space_group_name_H-M   'P 1'
#
loop_
_entity.id
_entity.type
_entity.pdbx_description
1 polymer ?
#
loop_
_entity_poly.entity_id
_entity_poly.type
_entity_poly.pdbx_seq_one_letter_code
_entity_poly.pdbx_strand_id
1 'polypeptide(L)'
;MAEVQAFGFREAAADTVFADGIRLRVFPVEGTDPAVIEGCLVTEGDWWVAVATPKAYWSDAWDQGAFATRLGQAVEAERQVYRAYRAGRIQEDQWQRSFRMFWKVMIRCRAILGSAEVGALAAVESVEEMGVDWRERIADA
;
A
#
# COMPACT_ATOMS: atom_id res chain seq x y z
N MET A 1 -9.01 8.65 -13.96
CA MET A 1 -8.30 8.42 -12.68
C MET A 1 -9.22 7.61 -11.79
N ALA A 2 -8.79 6.48 -11.26
CA ALA A 2 -9.60 5.72 -10.31
C ALA A 2 -9.73 6.51 -8.99
N GLU A 3 -10.94 6.68 -8.50
CA GLU A 3 -11.22 7.36 -7.24
C GLU A 3 -10.99 6.40 -6.07
N VAL A 4 -10.43 6.89 -4.96
CA VAL A 4 -10.29 6.09 -3.73
C VAL A 4 -11.65 6.04 -3.05
N GLN A 5 -12.18 4.84 -2.84
CA GLN A 5 -13.49 4.63 -2.22
C GLN A 5 -13.39 4.53 -0.69
N ALA A 6 -12.36 3.85 -0.19
CA ALA A 6 -12.14 3.66 1.23
C ALA A 6 -10.65 3.47 1.54
N PHE A 7 -10.20 3.85 2.73
CA PHE A 7 -8.86 3.56 3.20
C PHE A 7 -8.80 3.54 4.74
N GLY A 8 -7.80 2.88 5.31
CA GLY A 8 -7.61 2.78 6.75
C GLY A 8 -6.53 1.77 7.13
N PHE A 9 -6.34 1.53 8.43
CA PHE A 9 -5.45 0.47 8.91
C PHE A 9 -6.28 -0.70 9.43
N ARG A 10 -6.12 -1.89 8.84
CA ARG A 10 -6.85 -3.11 9.21
C ARG A 10 -5.98 -4.34 9.01
N GLU A 11 -6.15 -5.35 9.87
CA GLU A 11 -5.41 -6.62 9.79
C GLU A 11 -3.90 -6.40 9.60
N ALA A 12 -3.32 -5.54 10.45
CA ALA A 12 -1.91 -5.16 10.43
C ALA A 12 -1.39 -4.50 9.12
N ALA A 13 -2.26 -4.10 8.19
CA ALA A 13 -1.89 -3.44 6.94
C ALA A 13 -2.55 -2.05 6.78
N ALA A 14 -1.86 -1.15 6.07
CA ALA A 14 -2.52 0.02 5.51
C ALA A 14 -3.26 -0.40 4.24
N ASP A 15 -4.54 -0.08 4.18
CA ASP A 15 -5.45 -0.62 3.18
C ASP A 15 -6.13 0.52 2.43
N THR A 16 -6.23 0.39 1.12
CA THR A 16 -6.90 1.33 0.23
C THR A 16 -7.72 0.55 -0.79
N VAL A 17 -9.00 0.84 -0.87
CA VAL A 17 -9.93 0.29 -1.88
C VAL A 17 -10.27 1.39 -2.87
N PHE A 18 -10.11 1.08 -4.15
CA PHE A 18 -10.44 1.97 -5.26
C PHE A 18 -11.85 1.69 -5.78
N ALA A 19 -12.46 2.67 -6.42
CA ALA A 19 -13.84 2.60 -6.93
C ALA A 19 -14.05 1.54 -8.03
N ASP A 20 -12.98 1.08 -8.67
CA ASP A 20 -12.99 -0.02 -9.63
C ASP A 20 -12.83 -1.40 -8.97
N GLY A 21 -12.90 -1.48 -7.63
CA GLY A 21 -12.83 -2.74 -6.88
C GLY A 21 -11.40 -3.23 -6.61
N ILE A 22 -10.39 -2.55 -7.13
CA ILE A 22 -8.99 -2.86 -6.83
C ILE A 22 -8.70 -2.51 -5.37
N ARG A 23 -7.94 -3.36 -4.70
CA ARG A 23 -7.48 -3.15 -3.33
C ARG A 23 -5.97 -3.13 -3.29
N LEU A 24 -5.40 -2.15 -2.59
CA LEU A 24 -3.98 -2.03 -2.32
C LEU A 24 -3.76 -2.14 -0.82
N ARG A 25 -2.93 -3.10 -0.42
CA ARG A 25 -2.52 -3.32 0.96
C ARG A 25 -1.01 -3.08 1.08
N VAL A 26 -0.60 -2.32 2.08
CA VAL A 26 0.80 -2.09 2.42
C VAL A 26 1.09 -2.69 3.78
N PHE A 27 2.02 -3.63 3.81
CA PHE A 27 2.36 -4.40 5.00
C PHE A 27 3.66 -3.85 5.62
N PRO A 28 3.63 -3.39 6.88
CA PRO A 28 4.84 -3.17 7.65
C PRO A 28 5.45 -4.50 8.09
N VAL A 29 6.76 -4.53 8.35
CA VAL A 29 7.41 -5.68 8.97
C VAL A 29 6.93 -5.85 10.42
N GLU A 30 6.49 -7.06 10.76
CA GLU A 30 5.96 -7.37 12.09
C GLU A 30 7.02 -7.18 13.20
N GLY A 31 6.59 -6.75 14.38
CA GLY A 31 7.49 -6.53 15.53
C GLY A 31 8.40 -5.30 15.41
N THR A 32 8.30 -4.50 14.34
CA THR A 32 8.95 -3.19 14.23
C THR A 32 7.91 -2.07 14.35
N ASP A 33 8.18 -1.00 15.13
CA ASP A 33 7.41 0.25 14.98
C ASP A 33 7.48 0.61 13.49
N PRO A 34 6.36 0.83 12.76
CA PRO A 34 6.28 0.83 11.29
C PRO A 34 7.25 1.82 10.62
N ALA A 35 8.51 1.41 10.56
CA ALA A 35 9.62 2.09 9.96
C ALA A 35 10.05 1.36 8.69
N VAL A 36 9.72 0.07 8.58
CA VAL A 36 10.10 -0.81 7.48
C VAL A 36 8.85 -1.41 6.85
N ILE A 37 8.74 -1.25 5.53
CA ILE A 37 7.68 -1.87 4.72
C ILE A 37 8.19 -3.20 4.20
N GLU A 38 7.44 -4.26 4.47
CA GLU A 38 7.67 -5.60 3.92
C GLU A 38 7.33 -5.60 2.43
N GLY A 39 6.15 -5.08 2.09
CA GLY A 39 5.77 -4.83 0.70
C GLY A 39 4.35 -4.33 0.53
N CYS A 40 3.96 -4.20 -0.73
CA CYS A 40 2.67 -3.78 -1.22
C CYS A 40 2.05 -4.92 -2.02
N LEU A 41 0.79 -5.21 -1.77
CA LEU A 41 -0.02 -6.18 -2.51
C LEU A 41 -1.18 -5.46 -3.17
N VAL A 42 -1.42 -5.73 -4.44
CA VAL A 42 -2.58 -5.26 -5.19
C VAL A 42 -3.42 -6.47 -5.59
N THR A 43 -4.71 -6.42 -5.26
CA THR A 43 -5.68 -7.47 -5.60
C THR A 43 -6.89 -6.90 -6.33
N GLU A 44 -7.52 -7.75 -7.13
CA GLU A 44 -8.82 -7.50 -7.78
C GLU A 44 -9.72 -8.71 -7.49
N GLY A 45 -10.71 -8.54 -6.61
CA GLY A 45 -11.41 -9.66 -6.01
C GLY A 45 -10.42 -10.57 -5.26
N ASP A 46 -10.45 -11.87 -5.58
CA ASP A 46 -9.59 -12.89 -4.98
C ASP A 46 -8.25 -13.08 -5.72
N TRP A 47 -7.98 -12.28 -6.75
CA TRP A 47 -6.82 -12.46 -7.63
C TRP A 47 -5.69 -11.48 -7.30
N TRP A 48 -4.46 -11.99 -7.35
CA TRP A 48 -3.25 -11.16 -7.34
C TRP A 48 -3.07 -10.43 -8.64
N VAL A 49 -2.86 -9.12 -8.54
CA VAL A 49 -2.57 -8.27 -9.70
C VAL A 49 -1.09 -7.92 -9.72
N ALA A 50 -0.58 -7.41 -8.60
CA ALA A 50 0.81 -7.00 -8.48
C ALA A 50 1.29 -7.10 -7.03
N VAL A 51 2.58 -7.37 -6.87
CA VAL A 51 3.29 -7.37 -5.60
C VAL A 51 4.56 -6.55 -5.76
N ALA A 52 4.88 -5.73 -4.76
CA ALA A 52 6.10 -4.95 -4.75
C ALA A 52 6.74 -4.98 -3.36
N THR A 53 8.03 -5.24 -3.31
CA THR A 53 8.84 -5.06 -2.10
C THR A 53 9.81 -3.91 -2.33
N PRO A 54 10.60 -3.48 -1.32
CA PRO A 54 11.68 -2.52 -1.55
C PRO A 54 12.74 -2.97 -2.57
N LYS A 55 12.77 -4.24 -2.98
CA LYS A 55 13.81 -4.80 -3.86
C LYS A 55 13.27 -5.42 -5.15
N ALA A 56 12.03 -5.89 -5.15
CA ALA A 56 11.48 -6.69 -6.24
C ALA A 56 10.06 -6.26 -6.60
N TYR A 57 9.68 -6.55 -7.83
CA TYR A 57 8.35 -6.33 -8.37
C TYR A 57 7.90 -7.55 -9.16
N TRP A 58 6.67 -7.96 -8.95
CA TRP A 58 6.00 -9.02 -9.68
C TRP A 58 4.61 -8.52 -10.07
N SER A 59 4.17 -8.89 -11.25
CA SER A 59 2.79 -8.68 -11.66
C SER A 59 2.44 -9.61 -12.82
N ASP A 60 1.18 -10.01 -12.89
CA ASP A 60 0.65 -10.78 -14.00
C ASP A 60 0.33 -9.90 -15.23
N ALA A 61 -0.06 -8.64 -15.00
CA ALA A 61 -0.60 -7.78 -16.07
C ALA A 61 -0.16 -6.32 -16.03
N TRP A 62 0.49 -5.86 -14.95
CA TRP A 62 0.84 -4.45 -14.75
C TRP A 62 2.33 -4.21 -14.85
N ASP A 63 2.70 -3.17 -15.59
CA ASP A 63 4.03 -2.60 -15.47
C ASP A 63 4.20 -1.81 -14.15
N GLN A 64 5.44 -1.46 -13.82
CA GLN A 64 5.75 -0.69 -12.60
C GLN A 64 5.10 0.70 -12.61
N GLY A 65 4.79 1.27 -13.78
CA GLY A 65 4.14 2.58 -13.91
C GLY A 65 2.65 2.53 -13.53
N ALA A 66 1.94 1.47 -13.93
CA ALA A 66 0.56 1.20 -13.53
C ALA A 66 0.46 0.95 -12.02
N PHE A 67 1.38 0.15 -11.48
CA PHE A 67 1.51 -0.03 -10.02
C PHE A 67 1.80 1.29 -9.29
N ALA A 68 2.80 2.05 -9.76
CA ALA A 68 3.17 3.35 -9.19
C ALA A 68 1.99 4.32 -9.20
N THR A 69 1.17 4.31 -10.26
CA THR A 69 -0.04 5.12 -10.34
C THR A 69 -1.00 4.81 -9.19
N ARG A 70 -1.29 3.53 -8.92
CA ARG A 70 -2.18 3.16 -7.80
C ARG A 70 -1.59 3.49 -6.44
N LEU A 71 -0.31 3.17 -6.23
CA LEU A 71 0.35 3.48 -4.97
C LEU A 71 0.42 4.99 -4.74
N GLY A 72 0.66 5.78 -5.79
CA GLY A 72 0.63 7.24 -5.76
C GLY A 72 -0.74 7.81 -5.38
N GLN A 73 -1.83 7.23 -5.90
CA GLN A 73 -3.19 7.61 -5.50
C GLN A 73 -3.47 7.34 -4.02
N ALA A 74 -3.04 6.19 -3.50
CA ALA A 74 -3.17 5.87 -2.08
C ALA A 74 -2.32 6.82 -1.19
N VAL A 75 -1.12 7.18 -1.63
CA VAL A 75 -0.27 8.18 -0.96
C VAL A 75 -0.90 9.57 -0.98
N GLU A 76 -1.54 9.98 -2.07
CA GLU A 76 -2.23 11.28 -2.10
C GLU A 76 -3.47 11.28 -1.19
N ALA A 77 -4.20 10.18 -1.08
CA ALA A 77 -5.29 10.04 -0.10
C ALA A 77 -4.77 10.22 1.34
N GLU A 78 -3.64 9.59 1.70
CA GLU A 78 -2.96 9.83 2.97
C GLU A 78 -2.64 11.32 3.18
N ARG A 79 -2.04 11.98 2.18
CA ARG A 79 -1.69 13.40 2.28
C ARG A 79 -2.91 14.28 2.51
N GLN A 80 -4.04 13.98 1.89
CA GLN A 80 -5.28 14.74 2.08
C GLN A 80 -5.80 14.61 3.52
N VAL A 81 -5.76 13.41 4.10
CA VAL A 81 -6.14 13.19 5.51
C VAL A 81 -5.20 13.93 6.44
N TYR A 82 -3.90 13.84 6.22
CA TYR A 82 -2.93 14.55 7.05
C TYR A 82 -3.11 16.07 6.97
N ARG A 83 -3.38 16.62 5.77
CA ARG A 83 -3.72 18.05 5.60
C ARG A 83 -4.99 18.42 6.35
N ALA A 84 -6.04 17.59 6.29
CA ALA A 84 -7.29 17.83 7.00
C ALA A 84 -7.09 17.82 8.53
N TYR A 85 -6.29 16.89 9.05
CA TYR A 85 -5.89 16.86 10.46
C TYR A 85 -5.10 18.12 10.86
N ARG A 86 -4.09 18.51 10.08
CA ARG A 86 -3.31 19.73 10.33
C ARG A 86 -4.14 21.02 10.26
N ALA A 87 -5.22 21.01 9.48
CA ALA A 87 -6.18 22.11 9.40
C ALA A 87 -7.24 22.08 10.52
N GLY A 88 -7.16 21.13 11.47
CA GLY A 88 -8.10 21.00 12.59
C GLY A 88 -9.47 20.43 12.20
N ARG A 89 -9.61 19.88 10.98
CA ARG A 89 -10.88 19.27 10.50
C ARG A 89 -11.05 17.84 10.99
N ILE A 90 -9.97 17.20 11.44
CA ILE A 90 -9.97 15.89 12.09
C ILE A 90 -9.49 16.12 13.52
N GLN A 91 -10.25 15.62 14.50
CA GLN A 91 -9.88 15.72 15.91
C GLN A 91 -8.73 14.77 16.25
N GLU A 92 -7.95 15.09 17.29
CA GLU A 92 -6.82 14.27 17.76
C GLU A 92 -7.25 12.82 18.02
N ASP A 93 -8.34 12.62 18.76
CA ASP A 93 -8.82 11.26 19.10
C ASP A 93 -9.19 10.46 17.85
N GLN A 94 -9.82 11.12 16.87
CA GLN A 94 -10.18 10.51 15.60
C GLN A 94 -8.92 10.16 14.78
N TRP A 95 -7.92 11.06 14.77
CA TRP A 95 -6.62 10.84 14.15
C TRP A 95 -5.90 9.62 14.74
N GLN A 96 -5.78 9.58 16.07
CA GLN A 96 -5.11 8.51 16.80
C GLN A 96 -5.75 7.14 16.53
N ARG A 97 -7.10 7.09 16.53
CA ARG A 97 -7.85 5.83 16.38
C ARG A 97 -7.93 5.33 14.95
N SER A 98 -8.06 6.21 13.97
CA SER A 98 -8.48 5.81 12.62
C SER A 98 -7.40 5.97 11.55
N PHE A 99 -6.49 6.94 11.72
CA PHE A 99 -5.61 7.38 10.62
C PHE A 99 -4.13 7.30 10.96
N ARG A 100 -3.73 7.34 12.23
CA ARG A 100 -2.32 7.38 12.63
C ARG A 100 -1.51 6.21 12.09
N MET A 101 -2.02 4.98 12.21
CA MET A 101 -1.31 3.79 11.74
C MET A 101 -1.25 3.73 10.21
N PHE A 102 -2.36 4.03 9.55
CA PHE A 102 -2.41 4.15 8.09
C PHE A 102 -1.37 5.16 7.59
N TRP A 103 -1.35 6.36 8.17
CA TRP A 103 -0.38 7.41 7.86
C TRP A 103 1.08 6.95 8.08
N LYS A 104 1.37 6.33 9.22
CA LYS A 104 2.72 5.83 9.56
C LYS A 104 3.24 4.82 8.55
N VAL A 105 2.38 3.97 8.00
CA VAL A 105 2.76 2.97 6.98
C VAL A 105 2.88 3.62 5.61
N MET A 106 1.88 4.39 5.20
CA MET A 106 1.84 5.01 3.86
C MET A 106 2.96 6.04 3.64
N ILE A 107 3.42 6.74 4.68
CA ILE A 107 4.58 7.64 4.51
C ILE A 107 5.87 6.87 4.18
N ARG A 108 6.00 5.62 4.65
CA ARG A 108 7.18 4.77 4.43
C ARG A 108 7.13 4.05 3.09
N CYS A 109 5.93 3.73 2.59
CA CYS A 109 5.78 3.10 1.27
C CYS A 109 6.21 4.00 0.10
N ARG A 110 6.43 5.30 0.34
CA ARG A 110 6.93 6.26 -0.65
C ARG A 110 8.28 5.88 -1.26
N ALA A 111 9.12 5.12 -0.53
CA ALA A 111 10.37 4.60 -1.09
C ALA A 111 10.10 3.59 -2.23
N ILE A 112 9.14 2.67 -2.02
CA ILE A 112 8.70 1.71 -3.04
C ILE A 112 8.07 2.46 -4.22
N LEU A 113 7.25 3.47 -3.95
CA LEU A 113 6.68 4.33 -4.99
C LEU A 113 7.78 4.96 -5.86
N GLY A 114 8.75 5.63 -5.24
CA GLY A 114 9.83 6.29 -5.98
C GLY A 114 10.66 5.31 -6.82
N SER A 115 10.92 4.10 -6.32
CA SER A 115 11.59 3.05 -7.09
C SER A 115 10.73 2.56 -8.27
N ALA A 116 9.43 2.37 -8.08
CA ALA A 116 8.51 1.94 -9.13
C ALA A 116 8.33 3.01 -10.22
N GLU A 117 8.26 4.29 -9.86
CA GLU A 117 8.13 5.42 -10.80
C GLU A 117 9.28 5.48 -11.81
N VAL A 118 10.48 5.06 -11.41
CA VAL A 118 11.68 5.05 -12.27
C VAL A 118 12.02 3.66 -12.80
N GLY A 119 11.16 2.65 -12.58
CA GLY A 119 11.38 1.29 -13.04
C GLY A 119 12.57 0.57 -12.37
N ALA A 120 12.94 0.95 -11.15
CA ALA A 120 14.13 0.45 -10.46
C ALA A 120 13.89 -0.82 -9.61
N LEU A 121 12.65 -1.29 -9.48
CA LEU A 121 12.39 -2.56 -8.79
C LEU A 121 12.79 -3.72 -9.71
N ALA A 122 13.50 -4.71 -9.17
CA ALA A 122 13.89 -5.88 -9.96
C ALA A 122 12.64 -6.71 -10.29
N ALA A 123 12.36 -6.93 -11.58
CA ALA A 123 11.29 -7.83 -11.98
C ALA A 123 11.65 -9.27 -11.62
N VAL A 124 10.68 -10.01 -11.08
CA VAL A 124 10.80 -11.45 -10.78
C VAL A 124 9.70 -12.22 -11.50
N GLU A 125 9.93 -13.51 -11.78
CA GLU A 125 8.99 -14.33 -12.57
C GLU A 125 7.82 -14.83 -11.72
N SER A 126 8.02 -14.97 -10.42
CA SER A 126 7.04 -15.50 -9.48
C SER A 126 7.01 -14.72 -8.15
N VAL A 127 5.88 -14.75 -7.44
CA VAL A 127 5.73 -14.10 -6.13
C VAL A 127 6.58 -14.82 -5.07
N GLU A 128 6.82 -16.11 -5.24
CA GLU A 128 7.64 -16.95 -4.36
C GLU A 128 9.11 -16.47 -4.28
N GLU A 129 9.62 -15.87 -5.36
CA GLU A 129 10.96 -15.27 -5.41
C GLU A 129 11.11 -14.00 -4.55
N MET A 130 9.99 -13.44 -4.07
CA MET A 130 10.01 -12.21 -3.28
C MET A 130 10.44 -12.40 -1.82
N GLY A 131 10.59 -13.64 -1.36
CA GLY A 131 11.09 -13.97 -0.02
C GLY A 131 10.12 -13.63 1.12
N VAL A 132 8.84 -13.43 0.81
CA VAL A 132 7.74 -13.18 1.74
C VAL A 132 6.60 -14.13 1.40
N ASP A 133 5.98 -14.76 2.40
CA ASP A 133 4.81 -15.61 2.18
C ASP A 133 3.55 -14.76 1.97
N TRP A 134 3.37 -14.33 0.72
CA TRP A 134 2.24 -13.50 0.32
C TRP A 134 0.90 -14.24 0.37
N ARG A 135 0.89 -15.58 0.37
CA ARG A 135 -0.35 -16.37 0.37
C ARG A 135 -1.06 -16.27 1.72
N GLU A 136 -0.31 -16.28 2.82
CA GLU A 136 -0.86 -16.07 4.17
C GLU A 136 -1.50 -14.66 4.30
N ARG A 137 -0.99 -13.66 3.57
CA ARG A 137 -1.51 -12.28 3.60
C ARG A 137 -2.86 -12.08 2.88
N ILE A 138 -3.32 -13.04 2.06
CA ILE A 138 -4.66 -13.01 1.44
C ILE A 138 -5.69 -13.70 2.31
N ALA A 139 -5.33 -14.77 3.03
CA ALA A 139 -6.30 -15.54 3.80
C ALA A 139 -7.02 -14.66 4.86
N ASP A 140 -6.37 -13.56 5.25
CA ASP A 140 -6.88 -12.49 6.09
C ASP A 140 -7.23 -11.20 5.31
N ALA A 141 -7.58 -11.25 4.02
CA ALA A 141 -7.96 -10.11 3.17
C ALA A 141 -9.44 -10.15 2.80
#